data_AF-A0A2P6VXU5-F1
#
_entry.id   AF-A0A2P6VXU5-F1
#
_cell.length_a   1.000
_cell.length_b   1.000
_cell.length_c   1.000
_cell.angle_alpha   90.00
_cell.angle_beta   90.00
_cell.angle_gamma   90.00
#
_symmetry.space_group_name_H-M   'P 1'
#
loop_
_entity.id
_entity.type
_entity.pdbx_description
1 polymer ?
#
loop_
_entity_poly.entity_id
_entity_poly.type
_entity_poly.pdbx_seq_one_letter_code
_entity_poly.pdbx_strand_id
1 'polypeptide(L)'
;MDLRVVDVEPGEATIWLPYREELVGNPKIPSIHGGILAGLIDLAGGAATFTLTNAPTPTIDLRIDYVRPALQRNTVAAAEIVNAGSTIAFVDVDVLQLPEDAGITEPDQVDPEQLDEVGKLVATGRATYSTKNAKPEAGPDDIPIG
;
A
#
# COMPACT_ATOMS: atom_id res chain seq x y z
N MET A 1 3.10 -12.76 5.83
CA MET A 1 2.77 -11.43 6.38
C MET A 1 1.27 -11.38 6.56
N ASP A 2 0.77 -11.12 7.77
CA ASP A 2 -0.67 -11.13 8.08
C ASP A 2 -1.28 -9.73 7.87
N LEU A 3 -1.23 -9.28 6.61
CA LEU A 3 -1.63 -7.92 6.22
C LEU A 3 -3.15 -7.73 6.33
N ARG A 4 -3.57 -6.49 6.56
CA ARG A 4 -4.98 -6.10 6.57
C ARG A 4 -5.17 -4.86 5.71
N VAL A 5 -6.18 -4.87 4.85
CA VAL A 5 -6.65 -3.65 4.20
C VAL A 5 -7.40 -2.84 5.26
N VAL A 6 -7.01 -1.58 5.43
CA VAL A 6 -7.68 -0.61 6.31
C VAL A 6 -8.80 0.06 5.54
N ASP A 7 -8.47 0.60 4.37
CA ASP A 7 -9.39 1.38 3.56
C ASP A 7 -9.02 1.30 2.06
N VAL A 8 -10.02 1.46 1.20
CA VAL A 8 -9.88 1.47 -0.25
C VAL A 8 -10.90 2.42 -0.87
N GLU A 9 -10.40 3.37 -1.66
CA GLU A 9 -11.21 4.27 -2.48
C GLU A 9 -10.75 4.18 -3.95
N PRO A 10 -11.52 4.68 -4.93
CA PRO A 10 -11.08 4.71 -6.33
C PRO A 10 -9.75 5.46 -6.51
N GLY A 11 -8.68 4.70 -6.72
CA GLY A 11 -7.31 5.18 -6.89
C GLY A 11 -6.47 5.19 -5.63
N GLU A 12 -7.00 4.70 -4.51
CA GLU A 12 -6.33 4.75 -3.20
C GLU A 12 -6.42 3.41 -2.47
N ALA A 13 -5.40 3.10 -1.66
CA ALA A 13 -5.43 1.94 -0.79
C ALA A 13 -4.54 2.14 0.45
N THR A 14 -5.10 1.83 1.62
CA THR A 14 -4.37 1.84 2.89
C THR A 14 -4.24 0.41 3.42
N ILE A 15 -3.00 -0.03 3.67
CA ILE A 15 -2.69 -1.38 4.16
C ILE A 15 -1.93 -1.33 5.47
N TRP A 16 -2.41 -2.09 6.44
CA TRP A 16 -1.80 -2.33 7.74
C TRP A 16 -0.91 -3.57 7.74
N LEU A 17 0.31 -3.40 8.24
CA LEU A 17 1.28 -4.45 8.55
C LEU A 17 1.49 -4.53 10.07
N PRO A 18 0.92 -5.55 10.76
CA PRO A 18 1.20 -5.76 12.16
C PRO A 18 2.66 -6.20 12.35
N TYR A 19 3.34 -5.65 13.34
CA TYR A 19 4.70 -6.06 13.64
C TYR A 19 4.77 -7.51 14.11
N ARG A 20 5.78 -8.22 13.62
CA ARG A 20 6.19 -9.55 14.11
C ARG A 20 7.70 -9.63 14.12
N GLU A 21 8.26 -10.42 15.04
CA GLU A 21 9.71 -10.57 15.20
C GLU A 21 10.39 -11.07 13.92
N GLU A 22 9.71 -11.93 13.16
CA GLU A 22 10.14 -12.46 11.86
C GLU A 22 10.35 -11.40 10.77
N LEU A 23 9.81 -10.18 10.95
CA LEU A 23 9.98 -9.09 9.98
C LEU A 23 11.35 -8.41 10.11
N VAL A 24 12.11 -8.70 11.17
CA VAL A 24 13.43 -8.12 11.41
C VAL A 24 14.48 -8.86 10.57
N GLY A 25 15.15 -8.13 9.67
CA GLY A 25 16.13 -8.72 8.76
C GLY A 25 17.49 -9.03 9.41
N ASN A 26 17.92 -8.20 10.37
CA ASN A 26 19.18 -8.38 11.09
C ASN A 26 18.90 -8.28 12.59
N PRO A 27 19.03 -9.34 13.39
CA PRO A 27 18.75 -9.29 14.83
C PRO A 27 19.59 -8.25 15.61
N LYS A 28 20.73 -7.81 15.06
CA LYS A 28 21.58 -6.76 15.65
C LYS A 28 21.11 -5.34 15.33
N ILE A 29 20.20 -5.17 14.37
CA ILE A 29 19.59 -3.90 13.97
C ILE A 29 18.08 -4.06 14.18
N PRO A 30 17.49 -3.50 15.24
CA PRO A 30 16.09 -3.73 15.60
C PRO A 30 15.14 -2.96 14.69
N SER A 31 15.14 -3.30 13.39
CA SER A 31 14.32 -2.68 12.36
C SER A 31 13.72 -3.71 11.40
N ILE A 32 12.53 -3.43 10.91
CA ILE A 32 11.87 -4.18 9.83
C ILE A 32 12.79 -4.19 8.61
N HIS A 33 12.90 -5.36 7.97
CA HIS A 33 13.73 -5.53 6.78
C HIS A 33 13.21 -4.66 5.63
N GLY A 34 14.12 -4.00 4.90
CA GLY A 34 13.73 -3.15 3.78
C GLY A 34 12.90 -3.88 2.72
N GLY A 35 13.20 -5.14 2.43
CA GLY A 35 12.41 -5.96 1.49
C GLY A 35 10.96 -6.20 1.94
N ILE A 36 10.66 -6.14 3.24
CA ILE A 36 9.27 -6.21 3.74
C ILE A 36 8.54 -4.90 3.43
N LEU A 37 9.20 -3.75 3.63
CA LEU A 37 8.62 -2.45 3.27
C LEU A 37 8.44 -2.35 1.75
N ALA A 38 9.39 -2.86 0.97
CA ALA A 38 9.29 -2.95 -0.48
C ALA A 38 8.07 -3.74 -0.95
N GLY A 39 7.86 -4.92 -0.36
CA GLY A 39 6.69 -5.74 -0.66
C GLY A 39 5.38 -5.08 -0.20
N LEU A 40 5.39 -4.38 0.94
CA LEU A 40 4.22 -3.63 1.41
C LEU A 40 3.86 -2.49 0.44
N ILE A 41 4.85 -1.76 -0.06
CA ILE A 41 4.67 -0.70 -1.06
C ILE A 41 4.06 -1.26 -2.35
N ASP A 42 4.62 -2.36 -2.86
CA ASP A 42 4.13 -3.02 -4.09
C ASP A 42 2.68 -3.49 -3.94
N LEU A 43 2.36 -4.07 -2.78
CA LEU A 43 1.00 -4.52 -2.47
C LEU A 43 0.01 -3.36 -2.35
N ALA A 44 0.38 -2.27 -1.69
CA ALA A 44 -0.49 -1.10 -1.55
C ALA A 44 -0.72 -0.41 -2.89
N GLY A 45 0.32 -0.18 -3.69
CA GLY A 45 0.17 0.47 -4.99
C GLY A 45 -0.57 -0.40 -6.02
N GLY A 46 -0.35 -1.72 -5.98
CA GLY A 46 -1.12 -2.66 -6.77
C GLY A 46 -2.60 -2.67 -6.36
N ALA A 47 -2.89 -2.65 -5.07
CA ALA A 47 -4.27 -2.56 -4.55
C ALA A 47 -4.95 -1.25 -5.00
N ALA A 48 -4.28 -0.10 -4.87
CA ALA A 48 -4.80 1.18 -5.37
C ALA A 48 -5.10 1.10 -6.88
N THR A 49 -4.20 0.55 -7.69
CA THR A 49 -4.44 0.37 -9.14
C THR A 49 -5.59 -0.60 -9.43
N PHE A 50 -5.76 -1.63 -8.61
CA PHE A 50 -6.84 -2.61 -8.75
C PHE A 50 -8.21 -1.95 -8.60
N THR A 51 -8.36 -0.95 -7.72
CA THR A 51 -9.63 -0.24 -7.50
C THR A 51 -10.18 0.41 -8.77
N LEU A 52 -9.31 0.85 -9.69
CA LEU A 52 -9.71 1.46 -10.96
C LEU A 52 -9.87 0.45 -12.11
N THR A 53 -9.20 -0.70 -12.04
CA THR A 53 -9.10 -1.64 -13.17
C THR A 53 -9.92 -2.90 -13.00
N ASN A 54 -10.23 -3.27 -11.75
CA ASN A 54 -10.87 -4.52 -11.35
C ASN A 54 -10.23 -5.76 -12.03
N ALA A 55 -8.91 -5.70 -12.22
CA ALA A 55 -8.13 -6.69 -12.95
C ALA A 55 -6.72 -6.79 -12.37
N PRO A 56 -5.97 -7.88 -12.62
CA PRO A 56 -4.58 -7.97 -12.18
C PRO A 56 -3.73 -6.83 -12.74
N THR A 57 -2.98 -6.18 -11.85
CA THR A 57 -2.12 -5.03 -12.13
C THR A 57 -0.64 -5.38 -11.93
N PRO A 58 0.01 -6.08 -12.89
CA PRO A 58 1.43 -6.41 -12.77
C PRO A 58 2.29 -5.16 -12.58
N THR A 59 3.20 -5.23 -11.62
CA THR A 59 4.24 -4.22 -11.40
C THR A 59 5.20 -4.20 -12.60
N ILE A 60 5.45 -3.01 -13.14
CA ILE A 60 6.40 -2.77 -14.23
C ILE A 60 7.74 -2.32 -13.65
N ASP A 61 7.69 -1.34 -12.76
CA ASP A 61 8.85 -0.85 -12.02
C ASP A 61 8.45 -0.35 -10.63
N LEU A 62 9.43 -0.39 -9.73
CA LEU A 62 9.28 0.03 -8.35
C LEU A 62 10.58 0.69 -7.89
N ARG A 63 10.47 1.92 -7.39
CA ARG A 63 11.53 2.65 -6.71
C ARG A 63 11.14 2.87 -5.26
N ILE A 64 12.11 2.70 -4.36
CA ILE A 64 11.91 2.89 -2.93
C ILE A 64 13.05 3.75 -2.38
N ASP A 65 12.69 4.78 -1.62
CA ASP A 65 13.61 5.61 -0.87
C ASP A 65 13.35 5.35 0.64
N TYR A 66 14.33 4.73 1.33
CA TYR A 66 14.24 4.48 2.77
C TYR A 66 14.64 5.75 3.53
N VAL A 67 13.67 6.42 4.14
CA VAL A 67 13.85 7.71 4.80
C VAL A 67 14.54 7.55 6.17
N ARG A 68 14.18 6.49 6.91
CA ARG A 68 14.74 6.17 8.23
C ARG A 68 14.47 4.70 8.59
N PRO A 69 15.14 4.13 9.61
CA PRO A 69 14.87 2.76 10.04
C PRO A 69 13.41 2.60 10.49
N ALA A 70 12.71 1.62 9.93
CA ALA A 70 11.40 1.20 10.43
C ALA A 70 11.59 0.33 11.68
N LEU A 71 11.20 0.84 12.84
CA LEU A 71 11.35 0.17 14.13
C LEU A 71 10.43 -1.06 14.25
N GLN A 72 10.50 -1.76 15.37
CA GLN A 72 9.70 -2.95 15.69
C GLN A 72 8.25 -2.58 16.04
N ARG A 73 7.52 -2.00 15.08
CA ARG A 73 6.19 -1.41 15.29
C ARG A 73 5.28 -1.65 14.11
N ASN A 74 3.98 -1.56 14.38
CA ASN A 74 2.97 -1.59 13.33
C ASN A 74 3.24 -0.49 12.31
N THR A 75 2.99 -0.83 11.05
CA THR A 75 3.37 -0.01 9.92
C THR A 75 2.19 0.06 8.96
N VAL A 76 1.94 1.24 8.40
CA VAL A 76 0.86 1.49 7.45
C VAL A 76 1.48 1.91 6.14
N ALA A 77 0.97 1.40 5.03
CA ALA A 77 1.26 1.93 3.71
C ALA A 77 -0.01 2.56 3.13
N ALA A 78 0.08 3.83 2.76
CA ALA A 78 -0.96 4.56 2.06
C ALA A 78 -0.50 4.79 0.62
N ALA A 79 -1.30 4.35 -0.34
CA ALA A 79 -1.01 4.44 -1.76
C ALA A 79 -2.05 5.30 -2.46
N GLU A 80 -1.60 6.18 -3.35
CA GLU A 80 -2.44 7.07 -4.16
C GLU A 80 -1.96 7.05 -5.62
N ILE A 81 -2.90 6.87 -6.56
CA ILE A 81 -2.62 6.97 -7.99
C ILE A 81 -2.37 8.44 -8.36
N VAL A 82 -1.15 8.75 -8.80
CA VAL A 82 -0.79 10.06 -9.34
C VAL A 82 -1.38 10.27 -10.74
N ASN A 83 -1.40 9.21 -11.56
CA ASN A 83 -1.96 9.25 -12.91
C ASN A 83 -2.27 7.83 -13.41
N ALA A 84 -3.45 7.60 -13.98
CA ALA A 84 -3.83 6.35 -14.62
C ALA A 84 -4.28 6.56 -16.08
N GLY A 85 -3.68 5.79 -16.98
CA GLY A 85 -4.10 5.67 -18.38
C GLY A 85 -4.51 4.25 -18.74
N SER A 86 -4.79 4.01 -20.03
CA SER A 86 -5.23 2.71 -20.56
C SER A 86 -4.16 1.63 -20.62
N THR A 87 -2.90 1.97 -20.33
CA THR A 87 -1.76 1.04 -20.40
C THR A 87 -0.96 0.97 -19.11
N ILE A 88 -0.77 2.10 -18.43
CA ILE A 88 -0.01 2.19 -17.19
C ILE A 88 -0.71 3.11 -16.19
N ALA A 89 -0.44 2.88 -14.90
CA ALA A 89 -0.71 3.79 -13.80
C ALA A 89 0.58 4.07 -13.03
N PHE A 90 0.74 5.31 -12.58
CA PHE A 90 1.80 5.77 -11.69
C PHE A 90 1.22 5.97 -10.30
N VAL A 91 1.89 5.43 -9.29
CA VAL A 91 1.39 5.39 -7.91
C VAL A 91 2.50 5.83 -6.97
N ASP A 92 2.17 6.78 -6.10
CA ASP A 92 3.02 7.16 -4.98
C ASP A 92 2.52 6.40 -3.73
N VAL A 93 3.45 5.95 -2.89
CA VAL A 93 3.13 5.18 -1.69
C VAL A 93 3.99 5.67 -0.53
N ASP A 94 3.36 6.06 0.56
CA ASP A 94 4.05 6.42 1.79
C ASP A 94 3.90 5.31 2.83
N VAL A 95 5.02 4.97 3.47
CA VAL A 95 5.07 3.97 4.54
C VAL A 95 5.32 4.69 5.85
N LEU A 96 4.36 4.60 6.75
CA LEU A 96 4.30 5.33 8.02
C LEU A 96 4.37 4.34 9.18
N GLN A 97 5.10 4.71 10.24
CA GLN A 97 5.00 4.05 11.54
C GLN A 97 4.28 4.92 12.53
N LEU A 98 3.26 4.36 13.15
CA LEU A 98 2.51 5.05 14.16
C LEU A 98 3.32 5.14 15.47
N PRO A 99 3.20 6.25 16.22
CA PRO A 99 3.78 6.39 17.54
C PRO A 99 3.24 5.31 18.49
N GLU A 100 4.07 4.86 19.44
CA GLU A 100 3.63 3.87 20.45
C GLU A 100 2.50 4.42 21.34
N ASP A 101 2.47 5.73 21.56
CA ASP A 101 1.49 6.45 22.36
C ASP A 101 0.23 6.86 21.58
N ALA A 102 0.13 6.53 20.30
CA ALA A 102 -1.06 6.82 19.49
C ALA A 102 -2.28 5.96 19.88
N GLY A 103 -2.09 4.86 20.62
CA GLY A 103 -3.19 3.96 21.02
C GLY A 103 -3.79 3.14 19.87
N ILE A 104 -3.15 3.16 18.69
CA ILE A 104 -3.57 2.42 17.50
C ILE A 104 -2.82 1.07 17.49
N THR A 105 -3.53 0.03 17.88
CA THR A 105 -3.01 -1.36 17.93
C THR A 105 -3.63 -2.25 16.88
N GLU A 106 -4.78 -1.87 16.35
CA GLU A 106 -5.60 -2.62 15.40
C GLU A 106 -5.89 -1.77 14.14
N PRO A 107 -6.10 -2.41 12.97
CA PRO A 107 -6.29 -1.70 11.71
C PRO A 107 -7.54 -0.82 11.65
N ASP A 108 -8.61 -1.18 12.36
CA ASP A 108 -9.88 -0.42 12.40
C ASP A 108 -9.80 0.89 13.18
N GLN A 109 -8.70 1.10 13.91
CA GLN A 109 -8.41 2.33 14.63
C GLN A 109 -7.60 3.33 13.80
N VAL A 110 -7.17 2.94 12.59
CA VAL A 110 -6.46 3.82 11.67
C VAL A 110 -7.48 4.70 10.95
N ASP A 111 -7.32 6.01 11.10
CA ASP A 111 -8.00 7.01 10.28
C ASP A 111 -7.04 7.43 9.15
N PRO A 112 -7.30 7.06 7.88
CA PRO A 112 -6.43 7.40 6.76
C PRO A 112 -6.20 8.91 6.61
N GLU A 113 -7.19 9.75 6.92
CA GLU A 113 -7.09 11.20 6.77
C GLU A 113 -6.12 11.84 7.79
N GLN A 114 -5.87 11.17 8.91
CA GLN A 114 -5.00 11.67 9.98
C GLN A 114 -3.59 11.06 9.96
N LEU A 115 -3.32 10.14 9.03
CA LEU A 115 -2.08 9.36 8.98
C LEU A 115 -0.82 10.24 8.89
N ASP A 116 -0.88 11.35 8.16
CA ASP A 116 0.26 12.27 8.02
C ASP A 116 0.52 13.10 9.29
N GLU A 117 -0.50 13.33 10.12
CA GLU A 117 -0.38 14.07 11.37
C GLU A 117 0.23 13.20 12.47
N VAL A 118 -0.16 11.92 12.53
CA VAL A 118 0.25 11.01 13.59
C VAL A 118 1.46 10.16 13.18
N GLY A 119 1.59 9.80 11.91
CA GLY A 119 2.56 8.85 11.40
C GLY A 119 3.96 9.42 11.21
N LYS A 120 4.97 8.57 11.41
CA LYS A 120 6.36 8.88 11.04
C LYS A 120 6.72 8.15 9.76
N LEU A 121 7.00 8.91 8.69
CA LEU A 121 7.44 8.36 7.40
C LEU A 121 8.74 7.55 7.53
N VAL A 122 8.74 6.28 7.12
CA VAL A 122 9.93 5.42 7.17
C VAL A 122 10.47 5.07 5.79
N ALA A 123 9.61 5.01 4.78
CA ALA A 123 9.99 4.84 3.40
C ALA A 123 8.94 5.48 2.48
N THR A 124 9.36 5.86 1.28
CA THR A 124 8.46 6.24 0.19
C THR A 124 8.68 5.31 -0.98
N GLY A 125 7.63 5.09 -1.76
CA GLY A 125 7.59 4.27 -2.94
C GLY A 125 7.04 5.05 -4.12
N ARG A 126 7.62 4.83 -5.30
CA ARG A 126 6.98 5.17 -6.58
C ARG A 126 6.97 3.95 -7.46
N ALA A 127 5.81 3.62 -7.99
CA ALA A 127 5.60 2.41 -8.75
C ALA A 127 4.82 2.68 -10.02
N THR A 128 5.12 1.88 -11.05
CA THR A 128 4.33 1.82 -12.27
C THR A 128 3.68 0.46 -12.37
N TYR A 129 2.37 0.42 -12.63
CA TYR A 129 1.62 -0.81 -12.84
C TYR A 129 1.00 -0.86 -14.23
N SER A 130 0.90 -2.06 -14.80
CA SER A 130 0.18 -2.27 -16.06
C SER A 130 -1.33 -2.23 -15.84
N THR A 131 -2.04 -1.40 -16.60
CA THR A 131 -3.52 -1.33 -16.61
C THR A 131 -4.15 -2.00 -17.82
N LYS A 132 -3.35 -2.56 -18.74
CA LYS A 132 -3.84 -3.21 -19.98
C LYS A 132 -4.84 -4.36 -19.77
N ASN A 133 -4.86 -4.95 -18.57
CA ASN A 133 -5.75 -6.05 -18.23
C ASN A 133 -7.13 -5.58 -17.75
N ALA A 134 -7.34 -4.27 -17.56
CA ALA A 134 -8.63 -3.71 -17.20
C ALA A 134 -9.66 -4.16 -18.24
N LYS A 135 -10.68 -4.89 -17.80
CA LYS A 135 -11.83 -5.16 -18.68
C LYS A 135 -12.54 -3.82 -18.89
N PRO A 136 -12.99 -3.49 -20.12
CA PRO A 136 -13.93 -2.40 -20.27
C PRO A 136 -15.12 -2.67 -19.34
N GLU A 137 -15.58 -1.65 -18.61
CA GLU A 137 -16.81 -1.77 -17.81
C GLU A 137 -17.89 -2.35 -18.72
N ALA A 138 -18.49 -3.46 -18.29
CA ALA A 138 -19.65 -4.02 -18.94
C ALA A 138 -20.70 -2.89 -19.00
N GLY A 139 -21.04 -2.46 -20.22
CA GLY A 139 -22.10 -1.49 -20.38
C GLY A 139 -23.41 -2.06 -19.81
N PRO A 140 -24.43 -1.23 -19.56
CA PRO A 140 -25.73 -1.72 -19.07
C PRO A 140 -26.37 -2.81 -19.94
N ASP A 141 -25.90 -3.01 -21.17
CA ASP A 141 -26.35 -4.02 -22.13
C ASP A 141 -25.68 -5.41 -21.96
N ASP A 142 -24.66 -5.56 -21.11
CA ASP A 142 -23.87 -6.79 -20.96
C ASP A 142 -24.36 -7.70 -19.82
N ILE A 143 -25.50 -7.39 -19.18
CA ILE A 143 -26.14 -8.29 -18.22
C ILE A 143 -27.01 -9.28 -18.99
N PRO A 144 -26.66 -10.58 -19.07
CA PRO A 144 -27.55 -11.56 -19.66
C PRO A 144 -28.81 -11.69 -18.80
N ILE A 145 -29.92 -11.13 -19.29
CA ILE A 145 -31.26 -11.51 -18.86
C ILE A 145 -31.54 -12.90 -19.42
N GLY A 146 -31.24 -13.91 -18.59
CA GLY A 146 -31.63 -15.30 -18.75
C GLY A 146 -32.30 -15.79 -17.47
#